data_AF-A0A7C6MJU3-F1
#
_entry.id   AF-A0A7C6MJU3-F1
#
_cell.length_a   1.000
_cell.length_b   1.000
_cell.length_c   1.000
_cell.angle_alpha   90.00
_cell.angle_beta   90.00
_cell.angle_gamma   90.00
#
_symmetry.space_group_name_H-M   'P 1'
#
loop_
_entity.id
_entity.type
_entity.pdbx_description
1 polymer ?
#
loop_
_entity_poly.entity_id
_entity_poly.type
_entity_poly.pdbx_seq_one_letter_code
_entity_poly.pdbx_strand_id
1 'polypeptide(L)'
;MDTFTAPIIVHASAAFLVLVLGPVNIFRPSRDRIHRILGRSWVLLMYVNCLASFFFGLEDGFGFLHLLSVFTVVAVTAGVVMIRRGNLVAHRANMVGSYIGTLIAFSFAVLAPDRLIWTTAANRPIAMAASVGALLAVAAAWVVVLKMRWPGDVASSR
;
A
#
# COMPACT_ATOMS: atom_id res chain seq x y z
N MET A 1 -0.26 27.19 -6.11
CA MET A 1 1.02 26.61 -5.64
C MET A 1 0.74 25.16 -5.32
N ASP A 2 1.42 24.22 -5.97
CA ASP A 2 1.35 22.79 -5.63
C ASP A 2 1.87 22.60 -4.20
N THR A 3 0.96 22.55 -3.23
CA THR A 3 1.37 22.56 -1.82
C THR A 3 1.60 21.13 -1.38
N PHE A 4 2.85 20.70 -1.43
CA PHE A 4 3.29 19.42 -0.86
C PHE A 4 3.27 19.51 0.67
N THR A 5 2.11 19.24 1.26
CA THR A 5 1.98 19.15 2.71
C THR A 5 2.51 17.80 3.21
N ALA A 6 2.92 17.74 4.47
CA ALA A 6 3.39 16.50 5.08
C ALA A 6 2.37 15.34 4.96
N PRO A 7 1.06 15.53 5.18
CA PRO A 7 0.07 14.47 4.99
C PRO A 7 0.00 13.95 3.56
N ILE A 8 0.09 14.82 2.55
CA ILE A 8 0.06 14.43 1.13
C ILE A 8 1.29 13.58 0.79
N ILE A 9 2.48 13.99 1.25
CA ILE A 9 3.73 13.24 1.01
C ILE A 9 3.65 11.87 1.66
N VAL A 10 3.19 11.81 2.91
CA VAL A 10 3.04 10.54 3.66
C VAL A 10 2.02 9.63 2.98
N HIS A 11 0.86 10.16 2.59
CA HIS A 11 -0.17 9.40 1.87
C HIS A 11 0.37 8.84 0.55
N ALA A 12 0.91 9.70 -0.32
CA ALA A 12 1.41 9.29 -1.63
C ALA A 12 2.53 8.25 -1.52
N SER A 13 3.45 8.43 -0.56
CA SER A 13 4.55 7.49 -0.31
C SER A 13 4.04 6.14 0.21
N ALA A 14 3.10 6.15 1.16
CA ALA A 14 2.49 4.93 1.70
C ALA A 14 1.68 4.19 0.63
N ALA A 15 0.85 4.90 -0.14
CA ALA A 15 0.09 4.34 -1.27
C ALA A 15 1.02 3.64 -2.27
N PHE A 16 2.11 4.29 -2.65
CA PHE A 16 3.08 3.71 -3.58
C PHE A 16 3.74 2.46 -3.02
N LEU A 17 4.20 2.48 -1.76
CA LEU A 17 4.81 1.31 -1.13
C LEU A 17 3.82 0.14 -0.98
N VAL A 18 2.54 0.41 -0.72
CA VAL A 18 1.49 -0.62 -0.73
C VAL A 18 1.35 -1.24 -2.12
N LEU A 19 1.31 -0.43 -3.17
CA LEU A 19 1.20 -0.91 -4.56
C LEU A 19 2.36 -1.83 -4.92
N VAL A 20 3.56 -1.54 -4.46
CA VAL A 20 4.75 -2.37 -4.73
C VAL A 20 4.81 -3.61 -3.84
N LEU A 21 4.59 -3.49 -2.54
CA LEU A 21 4.73 -4.60 -1.60
C LEU A 21 3.56 -5.61 -1.67
N GLY A 22 2.37 -5.16 -2.10
CA GLY A 22 1.17 -5.99 -2.20
C GLY A 22 1.39 -7.22 -3.10
N PRO A 23 1.74 -7.06 -4.39
CA PRO A 23 2.02 -8.15 -5.32
C PRO A 23 3.16 -9.04 -4.84
N VAL A 24 4.23 -8.45 -4.31
CA VAL A 24 5.39 -9.19 -3.78
C VAL A 24 4.95 -10.16 -2.68
N ASN A 25 4.01 -9.77 -1.82
CA ASN A 25 3.50 -10.62 -0.77
C ASN A 25 2.40 -11.60 -1.24
N ILE A 26 1.51 -11.15 -2.14
CA ILE A 26 0.37 -11.94 -2.66
C ILE A 26 0.86 -13.12 -3.52
N PHE A 27 1.82 -12.86 -4.41
CA PHE A 27 2.36 -13.87 -5.33
C PHE A 27 3.50 -14.69 -4.74
N ARG A 28 3.89 -14.43 -3.48
CA ARG A 28 4.89 -15.25 -2.79
C ARG A 28 4.36 -16.69 -2.63
N PRO A 29 5.08 -17.71 -3.14
CA PRO A 29 4.66 -19.11 -3.01
C PRO A 29 4.62 -19.58 -1.56
N SER A 30 5.66 -19.27 -0.79
CA SER A 30 5.81 -19.68 0.60
C SER A 30 5.08 -18.72 1.55
N ARG A 31 4.21 -19.26 2.42
CA ARG A 31 3.54 -18.51 3.51
C ARG A 31 4.37 -18.54 4.79
N ASP A 32 5.65 -18.26 4.61
CA ASP A 32 6.74 -18.36 5.56
C ASP A 32 6.86 -17.12 6.47
N ARG A 33 7.95 -16.99 7.24
CA ARG A 33 8.16 -15.81 8.08
C ARG A 33 8.25 -14.53 7.26
N ILE A 34 8.84 -14.60 6.08
CA ILE A 34 8.95 -13.46 5.17
C ILE A 34 7.56 -13.00 4.73
N HIS A 35 6.65 -13.92 4.36
CA HIS A 35 5.24 -13.58 4.07
C HIS A 35 4.57 -12.86 5.23
N ARG A 36 4.79 -13.32 6.47
CA ARG A 36 4.20 -12.70 7.66
C ARG A 36 4.74 -11.29 7.92
N ILE A 37 6.04 -11.07 7.76
CA ILE A 37 6.64 -9.75 8.00
C ILE A 37 6.28 -8.77 6.88
N LEU A 38 6.32 -9.21 5.61
CA LEU A 38 5.83 -8.41 4.48
C LEU A 38 4.35 -8.06 4.64
N GLY A 39 3.51 -9.04 4.99
CA GLY A 39 2.08 -8.81 5.22
C GLY A 39 1.82 -7.80 6.34
N ARG A 40 2.55 -7.89 7.47
CA ARG A 40 2.45 -6.90 8.56
C ARG A 40 2.90 -5.50 8.13
N SER A 41 3.99 -5.42 7.37
CA SER A 41 4.49 -4.15 6.83
C SER A 41 3.46 -3.51 5.89
N TRP A 42 2.86 -4.32 5.02
CA TRP A 42 1.83 -3.89 4.09
C TRP A 42 0.57 -3.41 4.81
N VAL A 43 0.10 -4.12 5.85
CA VAL A 43 -1.05 -3.69 6.66
C VAL A 43 -0.76 -2.36 7.38
N LEU A 44 0.45 -2.19 7.94
CA LEU A 44 0.84 -0.94 8.58
C LEU A 44 0.82 0.22 7.59
N LEU A 45 1.40 0.03 6.39
CA LEU A 45 1.37 1.03 5.33
C LEU A 45 -0.06 1.36 4.88
N MET A 46 -0.94 0.36 4.84
CA MET A 46 -2.36 0.57 4.54
C MET A 46 -3.03 1.47 5.57
N TYR A 47 -2.78 1.27 6.87
CA TYR A 47 -3.28 2.15 7.91
C TYR A 47 -2.70 3.56 7.81
N VAL A 48 -1.39 3.70 7.59
CA VAL A 48 -0.76 5.02 7.38
C VAL A 48 -1.38 5.73 6.19
N ASN A 49 -1.55 5.04 5.06
CA ASN A 49 -2.14 5.57 3.85
C ASN A 49 -3.58 6.06 4.08
N CYS A 50 -4.41 5.22 4.69
CA CYS A 50 -5.81 5.54 4.97
C CYS A 50 -5.93 6.66 6.01
N LEU A 51 -5.11 6.67 7.08
CA LEU A 51 -5.16 7.73 8.07
C LEU A 51 -4.71 9.07 7.49
N ALA A 52 -3.64 9.08 6.69
CA ALA A 52 -3.13 10.29 6.05
C ALA A 52 -4.15 10.95 5.11
N SER A 53 -5.06 10.17 4.49
CA SER A 53 -6.07 10.71 3.58
C SER A 53 -7.07 11.65 4.28
N PHE A 54 -7.31 11.49 5.59
CA PHE A 54 -8.23 12.34 6.35
C PHE A 54 -7.65 13.70 6.74
N PHE A 55 -6.41 14.02 6.35
CA PHE A 55 -5.76 15.30 6.70
C PHE A 55 -5.66 16.26 5.51
N PHE A 56 -6.24 15.92 4.35
CA PHE A 56 -6.29 16.79 3.17
C PHE A 56 -7.49 16.46 2.29
N GLY A 57 -7.89 17.37 1.38
CA GLY A 57 -8.96 17.11 0.42
C GLY A 57 -10.36 16.99 1.02
N LEU A 58 -10.59 17.62 2.18
CA LEU A 58 -11.86 17.67 2.91
C LEU A 58 -12.66 18.96 2.64
N GLU A 59 -12.20 19.80 1.72
CA GLU A 59 -12.80 21.12 1.42
C GLU A 59 -14.27 21.01 0.99
N ASP A 60 -14.62 19.94 0.29
CA ASP A 60 -15.99 19.60 -0.15
C ASP A 60 -16.66 18.52 0.74
N GLY A 61 -16.08 18.21 1.91
CA GLY A 61 -16.56 17.19 2.84
C GLY A 61 -16.05 15.76 2.58
N PHE A 62 -16.70 14.76 3.18
CA PHE A 62 -16.32 13.35 3.08
C PHE A 62 -16.69 12.77 1.71
N GLY A 63 -15.73 12.80 0.77
CA GLY A 63 -15.88 12.15 -0.53
C GLY A 63 -15.77 10.62 -0.52
N PHE A 64 -16.08 9.99 -1.66
CA PHE A 64 -16.02 8.54 -1.88
C PHE A 64 -14.68 7.90 -1.46
N LEU A 65 -13.56 8.58 -1.69
CA LEU A 65 -12.22 8.05 -1.33
C LEU A 65 -12.00 7.99 0.20
N HIS A 66 -12.66 8.83 0.99
CA HIS A 66 -12.62 8.75 2.45
C HIS A 66 -13.42 7.56 2.96
N LEU A 67 -14.62 7.34 2.40
CA LEU A 67 -15.41 6.14 2.69
C LEU A 67 -14.66 4.86 2.31
N LEU A 68 -14.00 4.87 1.14
CA LEU A 68 -13.13 3.78 0.72
C LEU A 68 -11.99 3.56 1.72
N SER A 69 -11.37 4.63 2.25
CA SER A 69 -10.32 4.53 3.27
C SER A 69 -10.83 3.86 4.54
N VAL A 70 -12.01 4.24 5.05
CA VAL A 70 -12.64 3.59 6.21
C VAL A 70 -12.91 2.11 5.92
N PHE A 71 -13.53 1.82 4.77
CA PHE A 71 -13.83 0.46 4.34
C PHE A 71 -12.55 -0.39 4.25
N THR A 72 -11.48 0.15 3.67
CA THR A 72 -10.20 -0.54 3.57
C THR A 72 -9.62 -0.85 4.93
N VAL A 73 -9.61 0.09 5.88
CA VAL A 73 -9.16 -0.15 7.27
C VAL A 73 -9.94 -1.30 7.90
N VAL A 74 -11.28 -1.32 7.75
CA VAL A 74 -12.13 -2.40 8.25
C VAL A 74 -11.77 -3.73 7.56
N ALA A 75 -11.66 -3.75 6.24
CA ALA A 75 -11.37 -4.95 5.45
C ALA A 75 -9.99 -5.55 5.78
N VAL A 76 -8.92 -4.75 5.83
CA VAL A 76 -7.59 -5.27 6.21
C VAL A 76 -7.57 -5.74 7.66
N THR A 77 -8.25 -5.06 8.58
CA THR A 77 -8.37 -5.49 9.98
C THR A 77 -9.12 -6.82 10.08
N ALA A 78 -10.25 -6.96 9.39
CA ALA A 78 -11.00 -8.20 9.29
C ALA A 78 -10.12 -9.32 8.72
N GLY A 79 -9.36 -9.05 7.66
CA GLY A 79 -8.41 -10.00 7.08
C GLY A 79 -7.36 -10.48 8.09
N VAL A 80 -6.83 -9.59 8.94
CA VAL A 80 -5.89 -9.96 10.02
C VAL A 80 -6.59 -10.78 11.12
N VAL A 81 -7.82 -10.42 11.49
CA VAL A 81 -8.60 -11.20 12.47
C VAL A 81 -8.89 -12.61 11.94
N MET A 82 -9.25 -12.74 10.67
CA MET A 82 -9.59 -14.03 10.06
C MET A 82 -8.40 -14.98 9.99
N ILE A 83 -7.19 -14.50 9.68
CA ILE A 83 -5.99 -15.36 9.73
C ILE A 83 -5.67 -15.82 11.15
N ARG A 84 -5.89 -14.98 12.17
CA ARG A 84 -5.72 -15.36 13.58
C ARG A 84 -6.74 -16.43 14.02
N ARG A 85 -7.92 -16.46 13.39
CA ARG A 85 -8.95 -17.48 13.58
C ARG A 85 -8.76 -18.72 12.71
N GLY A 86 -7.66 -18.82 11.96
CA GLY A 86 -7.40 -19.94 11.05
C GLY A 86 -8.20 -19.92 9.74
N ASN A 87 -8.97 -18.86 9.47
CA ASN A 87 -9.74 -18.74 8.23
C ASN A 87 -8.91 -18.12 7.10
N LEU A 88 -8.19 -18.99 6.38
CA LEU A 88 -7.31 -18.63 5.27
C LEU A 88 -8.05 -18.02 4.07
N VAL A 89 -9.24 -18.54 3.76
CA VAL A 89 -10.05 -18.09 2.62
C VAL A 89 -10.50 -16.65 2.84
N ALA A 90 -11.07 -16.36 4.02
CA ALA A 90 -11.51 -15.02 4.36
C ALA A 90 -10.34 -14.03 4.50
N HIS A 91 -9.20 -14.47 5.07
CA HIS A 91 -7.99 -13.65 5.08
C HIS A 91 -7.58 -13.24 3.67
N ARG A 92 -7.45 -14.21 2.76
CA ARG A 92 -7.04 -13.97 1.38
C ARG A 92 -8.03 -13.06 0.65
N ALA A 93 -9.32 -13.30 0.79
CA ALA A 93 -10.37 -12.48 0.17
C ALA A 93 -10.27 -11.01 0.61
N ASN A 94 -10.11 -10.75 1.91
CA ASN A 94 -9.98 -9.39 2.44
C ASN A 94 -8.67 -8.70 1.97
N MET A 95 -7.54 -9.41 1.97
CA MET A 95 -6.26 -8.83 1.55
C MET A 95 -6.24 -8.52 0.06
N VAL A 96 -6.70 -9.45 -0.79
CA VAL A 96 -6.76 -9.27 -2.23
C VAL A 96 -7.80 -8.20 -2.60
N GLY A 97 -8.98 -8.22 -1.98
CA GLY A 97 -10.01 -7.20 -2.20
C GLY A 97 -9.53 -5.80 -1.83
N SER A 98 -8.83 -5.64 -0.70
CA SER A 98 -8.23 -4.36 -0.29
C SER A 98 -7.17 -3.88 -1.27
N TYR A 99 -6.36 -4.81 -1.82
CA TYR A 99 -5.38 -4.48 -2.84
C TYR A 99 -6.04 -4.04 -4.16
N ILE A 100 -7.11 -4.71 -4.60
CA ILE A 100 -7.91 -4.29 -5.76
C ILE A 100 -8.51 -2.90 -5.53
N GLY A 101 -9.06 -2.63 -4.35
CA GLY A 101 -9.56 -1.30 -3.99
C GLY A 101 -8.47 -0.22 -4.08
N THR A 102 -7.23 -0.56 -3.70
CA THR A 102 -6.08 0.33 -3.86
C THR A 102 -5.78 0.62 -5.33
N LEU A 103 -5.81 -0.41 -6.20
CA LEU A 103 -5.61 -0.22 -7.64
C LEU A 103 -6.68 0.69 -8.25
N ILE A 104 -7.94 0.51 -7.85
CA ILE A 104 -9.06 1.36 -8.29
C ILE A 104 -8.82 2.81 -7.84
N ALA A 105 -8.50 3.03 -6.56
CA ALA A 105 -8.22 4.36 -6.03
C ALA A 105 -7.02 5.03 -6.72
N PHE A 106 -5.95 4.27 -6.97
CA PHE A 106 -4.78 4.75 -7.70
C PHE A 106 -5.13 5.16 -9.14
N SER A 107 -5.91 4.34 -9.85
CA SER A 107 -6.39 4.68 -11.20
C SER A 107 -7.17 5.99 -11.20
N PHE A 108 -8.07 6.21 -10.23
CA PHE A 108 -8.74 7.51 -10.09
C PHE A 108 -7.76 8.65 -9.85
N ALA A 109 -6.73 8.46 -9.01
CA ALA A 109 -5.76 9.50 -8.71
C ALA A 109 -4.90 9.88 -9.92
N VAL A 110 -4.45 8.90 -10.72
CA VAL A 110 -3.56 9.16 -11.86
C VAL A 110 -4.28 9.56 -13.14
N LEU A 111 -5.58 9.27 -13.28
CA LEU A 111 -6.34 9.62 -14.49
C LEU A 111 -7.08 10.96 -14.37
N ALA A 112 -7.16 11.54 -13.18
CA ALA A 112 -7.84 12.80 -12.91
C ALA A 112 -6.84 13.97 -13.05
N PRO A 113 -6.98 14.85 -14.08
CA PRO A 113 -5.97 15.86 -14.39
C PRO A 113 -5.78 16.94 -13.32
N ASP A 114 -6.81 17.15 -12.51
CA ASP A 114 -6.86 18.05 -11.37
C ASP A 114 -6.06 17.54 -10.14
N ARG A 115 -5.64 16.27 -10.16
CA ARG A 115 -4.92 15.67 -9.03
C ARG A 115 -3.42 15.98 -9.08
N LEU A 116 -2.86 16.23 -7.90
CA LEU A 116 -1.44 16.59 -7.73
C LEU A 116 -0.47 15.60 -8.39
N ILE A 117 -0.79 14.31 -8.41
CA ILE A 117 0.05 13.30 -9.06
C ILE A 117 0.12 13.50 -10.57
N TRP A 118 -0.99 13.86 -11.22
CA TRP A 118 -1.04 14.16 -12.65
C TRP A 118 -0.25 15.43 -12.98
N THR A 119 -0.53 16.51 -12.25
CA THR A 119 0.15 17.80 -12.47
C THR A 119 1.66 17.69 -12.21
N THR A 120 2.07 16.94 -11.17
CA THR A 120 3.49 16.70 -10.88
C THR A 120 4.15 15.85 -11.96
N ALA A 121 3.46 14.82 -12.48
CA ALA A 121 3.99 14.01 -13.58
C ALA A 121 4.18 14.85 -14.86
N ALA A 122 3.23 15.73 -15.18
CA ALA A 122 3.31 16.61 -16.35
C ALA A 122 4.37 17.71 -16.20
N ASN A 123 4.47 18.34 -15.04
CA ASN A 123 5.28 19.55 -14.85
C ASN A 123 6.66 19.28 -14.23
N ARG A 124 6.83 18.19 -13.47
CA ARG A 124 8.07 17.84 -12.75
C ARG A 124 8.42 16.35 -12.88
N PRO A 125 8.58 15.82 -14.10
CA PRO A 125 8.77 14.39 -14.35
C PRO A 125 10.04 13.82 -13.69
N ILE A 126 11.14 14.59 -13.65
CA ILE A 126 12.40 14.15 -13.02
C ILE A 126 12.23 14.00 -11.51
N ALA A 127 11.59 14.97 -10.84
CA ALA A 127 11.36 14.90 -9.39
C ALA A 127 10.42 13.74 -9.04
N MET A 128 9.39 13.50 -9.85
CA MET A 128 8.51 12.34 -9.71
C MET A 128 9.30 11.04 -9.88
N ALA A 129 10.10 10.91 -10.95
CA ALA A 129 10.91 9.73 -11.22
C ALA A 129 11.93 9.46 -10.10
N ALA A 130 12.59 10.50 -9.58
CA ALA A 130 13.51 10.37 -8.45
C ALA A 130 12.80 9.89 -7.18
N SER A 131 11.61 10.42 -6.89
CA SER A 131 10.80 10.01 -5.74
C SER A 131 10.34 8.55 -5.86
N VAL A 132 9.85 8.16 -7.04
CA VAL A 132 9.49 6.77 -7.36
C VAL A 132 10.70 5.85 -7.24
N GLY A 133 11.84 6.23 -7.78
CA GLY A 133 13.09 5.47 -7.69
C GLY A 133 13.55 5.27 -6.25
N ALA A 134 13.47 6.31 -5.42
CA ALA A 134 13.79 6.22 -3.99
C ALA A 134 12.85 5.27 -3.25
N LEU A 135 11.54 5.34 -3.49
CA LEU A 135 10.56 4.45 -2.86
C LEU A 135 10.71 3.00 -3.33
N LEU A 136 11.02 2.77 -4.60
CA LEU A 136 11.36 1.45 -5.13
C LEU A 136 12.61 0.89 -4.45
N ALA A 137 13.65 1.70 -4.27
CA ALA A 137 14.86 1.31 -3.57
C ALA A 137 14.56 0.95 -2.10
N VAL A 138 13.70 1.70 -1.42
CA VAL A 138 13.25 1.39 -0.05
C VAL A 138 12.51 0.05 0.00
N ALA A 139 11.55 -0.17 -0.90
CA ALA A 139 10.81 -1.43 -0.98
C ALA A 139 11.72 -2.62 -1.30
N ALA A 140 12.64 -2.46 -2.26
CA ALA A 140 13.61 -3.48 -2.63
C ALA A 140 14.57 -3.79 -1.48
N ALA A 141 15.14 -2.77 -0.83
CA ALA A 141 15.99 -2.93 0.33
C ALA A 141 15.26 -3.69 1.45
N TRP A 142 13.99 -3.36 1.72
CA TRP A 142 13.19 -4.08 2.71
C TRP A 142 13.05 -5.57 2.37
N VAL A 143 12.69 -5.89 1.13
CA VAL A 143 12.58 -7.28 0.66
C VAL A 143 13.93 -8.01 0.74
N VAL A 144 15.02 -7.35 0.35
CA VAL A 144 16.38 -7.92 0.41
C VAL A 144 16.81 -8.19 1.84
N VAL A 145 16.60 -7.25 2.76
CA VAL A 145 16.91 -7.42 4.20
C VAL A 145 16.16 -8.62 4.77
N LEU A 146 14.88 -8.81 4.43
CA LEU A 146 14.11 -9.96 4.90
C LEU A 146 14.66 -11.28 4.35
N LYS A 147 15.06 -11.33 3.08
CA LYS A 147 15.69 -12.50 2.48
C LYS A 147 17.05 -12.82 3.10
N MET A 148 17.87 -11.80 3.38
CA MET A 148 19.16 -11.96 4.05
C MET A 148 19.01 -12.44 5.50
N ARG A 149 17.99 -11.98 6.22
CA ARG A 149 17.71 -12.40 7.60
C ARG A 149 17.13 -13.82 7.69
N TRP A 150 16.40 -14.27 6.67
CA TRP A 150 15.77 -15.61 6.64
C TRP A 150 15.94 -16.34 5.30
N PRO A 151 17.18 -16.73 4.94
CA PRO A 151 17.47 -17.36 3.65
C PRO A 151 16.88 -18.78 3.49
N GLY A 152 16.64 -19.49 4.60
CA GLY A 152 16.22 -20.90 4.60
C GLY A 152 14.72 -21.17 4.59
N ASP A 153 13.87 -20.14 4.73
CA ASP A 153 12.41 -20.28 4.86
C ASP A 153 11.70 -20.73 3.56
N VAL A 154 12.45 -20.89 2.46
CA VAL A 154 11.96 -21.39 1.16
C VAL A 154 11.99 -22.93 1.10
N ALA A 155 12.71 -23.61 2.00
CA ALA A 155 13.06 -25.03 1.85
C ALA A 155 12.21 -26.04 2.67
N SER A 156 11.23 -25.62 3.48
CA SER A 156 10.60 -26.51 4.48
C SER A 156 9.13 -26.91 4.22
N SER A 157 8.66 -26.95 2.97
CA SER A 157 7.34 -27.54 2.66
C SER A 157 7.43 -28.51 1.49
N ARG A 158 7.99 -29.69 1.75
CA ARG A 158 7.48 -30.94 1.17
C ARG A 158 6.52 -31.57 2.18
#